data_AF-A0A930S950-F1
#
_entry.id   AF-A0A930S950-F1
#
_cell.length_a   1.000
_cell.length_b   1.000
_cell.length_c   1.000
_cell.angle_alpha   90.00
_cell.angle_beta   90.00
_cell.angle_gamma   90.00
#
_symmetry.space_group_name_H-M   'P 1'
#
loop_
_entity.id
_entity.type
_entity.pdbx_description
1 polymer ?
#
loop_
_entity_poly.entity_id
_entity_poly.type
_entity_poly.pdbx_seq_one_letter_code
_entity_poly.pdbx_strand_id
1 'polypeptide(L)'
;MASEYQKMIAGEPYRPSDPELRVLAQASRQKQAAFNKEEDPLKGAEIIKTWFGSTGQNLYVNPRLVVDYGVNIHLGENFYSNWNLTMLDV
;
A
#
# COMPACT_ATOMS: atom_id res chain seq x y z
N MET A 1 7.70 -17.90 -18.59
CA MET A 1 6.52 -18.09 -17.71
C MET A 1 6.28 -16.77 -17.00
N ALA A 2 5.02 -16.41 -16.74
CA ALA A 2 4.70 -15.21 -15.97
C ALA A 2 5.25 -15.34 -14.54
N SER A 3 5.71 -14.23 -13.95
CA SER A 3 6.09 -14.19 -12.53
C SER A 3 4.87 -14.35 -11.63
N GLU A 4 5.07 -14.62 -10.34
CA GLU A 4 3.96 -14.76 -9.40
C GLU A 4 3.25 -13.42 -9.18
N TYR A 5 3.97 -12.30 -9.26
CA TYR A 5 3.34 -10.97 -9.32
C TYR A 5 2.45 -10.78 -10.54
N GLN A 6 2.91 -11.18 -11.73
CA GLN A 6 2.11 -11.05 -12.95
C GLN A 6 0.83 -11.87 -12.89
N LYS A 7 0.88 -13.08 -12.30
CA LYS A 7 -0.32 -13.91 -12.06
C LYS A 7 -1.28 -13.26 -11.08
N MET A 8 -0.77 -12.72 -9.97
CA MET A 8 -1.56 -12.01 -8.97
C MET A 8 -2.36 -10.86 -9.60
N ILE A 9 -1.68 -9.99 -10.35
CA ILE A 9 -2.31 -8.84 -11.03
C ILE A 9 -3.31 -9.28 -12.11
N ALA A 10 -3.06 -10.42 -12.76
CA ALA A 10 -3.98 -11.00 -13.75
C ALA A 10 -5.19 -11.71 -13.11
N GLY A 11 -5.27 -11.79 -11.77
CA GLY A 11 -6.31 -12.54 -11.06
C GLY A 11 -6.20 -14.05 -11.21
N GLU A 12 -5.04 -14.55 -11.65
CA GLU A 12 -4.76 -15.98 -11.79
C GLU A 12 -4.34 -16.58 -10.44
N PRO A 13 -4.48 -17.91 -10.23
CA PRO A 13 -3.89 -18.57 -9.08
C PRO A 13 -2.37 -18.34 -9.01
N TYR A 14 -1.93 -17.74 -7.91
CA TYR A 14 -0.53 -17.40 -7.66
C TYR A 14 -0.08 -17.92 -6.29
N ARG A 15 1.22 -17.93 -6.06
CA ARG A 15 1.83 -18.38 -4.80
C ARG A 15 2.26 -17.17 -3.95
N PRO A 16 1.49 -16.75 -2.92
CA PRO A 16 1.83 -15.60 -2.09
C PRO A 16 3.12 -15.77 -1.26
N SER A 17 3.61 -17.00 -1.12
CA SER A 17 4.90 -17.27 -0.46
C SER A 17 6.12 -17.10 -1.38
N ASP A 18 5.93 -16.71 -2.64
CA ASP A 18 7.01 -16.52 -3.59
C ASP A 18 7.97 -15.40 -3.12
N PRO A 19 9.30 -15.56 -3.29
CA PRO A 19 10.27 -14.55 -2.86
C PRO A 19 10.01 -13.15 -3.42
N GLU A 20 9.54 -13.02 -4.66
CA GLU A 20 9.20 -11.72 -5.29
C GLU A 20 8.13 -10.98 -4.45
N LEU A 21 7.02 -11.67 -4.18
CA LEU A 21 5.91 -11.12 -3.40
C LEU A 21 6.29 -10.88 -1.94
N ARG A 22 7.13 -11.74 -1.36
CA ARG A 22 7.62 -11.58 0.02
C ARG A 22 8.49 -10.33 0.20
N VAL A 23 9.32 -10.00 -0.80
CA VAL A 23 10.11 -8.76 -0.80
C VAL A 23 9.19 -7.54 -0.87
N LEU A 24 8.19 -7.56 -1.74
CA LEU A 24 7.21 -6.46 -1.85
C LEU A 24 6.43 -6.27 -0.54
N ALA A 25 5.92 -7.36 0.04
CA ALA A 25 5.20 -7.31 1.32
C ALA A 25 6.08 -6.81 2.47
N GLN A 26 7.38 -7.14 2.47
CA GLN A 26 8.30 -6.63 3.49
C GLN A 26 8.55 -5.12 3.35
N ALA A 27 8.74 -4.62 2.13
CA ALA A 27 8.89 -3.19 1.86
C ALA A 27 7.62 -2.43 2.28
N SER A 28 6.45 -2.97 1.94
CA SER A 28 5.14 -2.45 2.36
C SER A 28 5.02 -2.36 3.88
N ARG A 29 5.38 -3.41 4.63
CA ARG A 29 5.35 -3.41 6.10
C ARG A 29 6.22 -2.33 6.72
N GLN A 30 7.38 -2.01 6.13
CA GLN A 30 8.23 -0.93 6.61
C GLN A 30 7.56 0.44 6.43
N LYS A 31 6.94 0.68 5.27
CA LYS A 31 6.17 1.89 4.99
C LYS A 31 4.94 2.00 5.89
N GLN A 32 4.20 0.91 6.08
CA GLN A 32 3.06 0.84 6.99
C GLN A 32 3.45 1.19 8.43
N ALA A 33 4.57 0.64 8.93
CA ALA A 33 5.06 0.93 10.27
C ALA A 33 5.48 2.39 10.42
N ALA A 34 6.15 2.96 9.41
CA ALA A 34 6.53 4.37 9.38
C ALA A 34 5.28 5.28 9.39
N PHE A 35 4.32 5.02 8.51
CA PHE A 35 3.06 5.77 8.43
C PHE A 35 2.26 5.72 9.73
N ASN A 36 2.06 4.53 10.30
CA ASN A 36 1.24 4.36 11.51
C ASN A 36 1.87 4.93 12.79
N LYS A 37 3.17 5.24 12.77
CA LYS A 37 3.89 5.91 13.87
C LYS A 37 3.97 7.43 13.68
N GLU A 38 3.72 7.92 12.47
CA GLU A 38 3.82 9.35 12.18
C GLU A 38 2.62 10.11 12.74
N GLU A 39 2.90 11.19 13.48
CA GLU A 39 1.89 12.03 14.12
C GLU A 39 1.61 13.30 13.30
N ASP A 40 2.56 13.71 12.45
CA ASP A 40 2.41 14.84 11.53
C ASP A 40 1.67 14.38 10.26
N PRO A 41 0.43 14.87 10.01
CA PRO A 41 -0.34 14.44 8.87
C PRO A 41 0.30 14.78 7.51
N LEU A 42 1.11 15.84 7.44
CA LEU A 42 1.80 16.20 6.20
C LEU A 42 2.90 15.19 5.87
N LYS A 43 3.69 14.79 6.87
CA LYS A 43 4.68 13.71 6.68
C LYS A 43 4.01 12.37 6.40
N GLY A 44 2.89 12.08 7.07
CA GLY A 44 2.08 10.90 6.81
C GLY A 44 1.62 10.84 5.35
N ALA A 45 1.13 11.96 4.81
CA ALA A 45 0.75 12.06 3.41
C ALA A 45 1.93 11.81 2.46
N GLU A 46 3.12 12.36 2.75
CA GLU A 46 4.33 12.10 1.94
C GLU A 46 4.74 10.62 1.98
N ILE A 47 4.62 9.93 3.13
CA ILE A 47 4.86 8.49 3.20
C ILE A 47 3.91 7.73 2.26
N ILE A 48 2.60 8.05 2.30
CA ILE A 48 1.59 7.44 1.42
C ILE A 48 1.92 7.70 -0.05
N LYS A 49 2.29 8.94 -0.43
CA LYS A 49 2.67 9.29 -1.80
C LYS A 49 3.88 8.51 -2.32
N THR A 50 4.83 8.16 -1.45
CA THR A 50 5.99 7.34 -1.82
C THR A 50 5.75 5.84 -1.79
N TRP A 51 4.61 5.40 -1.27
CA TRP A 51 4.31 3.99 -1.03
C TRP A 51 3.24 3.48 -2.00
N PHE A 52 2.17 4.23 -2.18
CA PHE A 52 1.07 3.83 -3.04
C PHE A 52 1.41 4.06 -4.51
N GLY A 53 0.84 3.23 -5.39
CA GLY A 53 1.15 3.24 -6.82
C GLY A 53 0.88 4.60 -7.48
N SER A 54 -0.21 5.26 -7.08
CA SER A 54 -0.43 6.68 -7.38
C SER A 54 -1.36 7.34 -6.37
N THR A 55 -1.29 8.67 -6.30
CA THR A 55 -2.14 9.48 -5.42
C THR A 55 -2.44 10.83 -6.08
N GLY A 56 -3.53 11.49 -5.64
CA GLY A 56 -3.73 12.91 -5.84
C GLY A 56 -2.77 13.78 -5.00
N GLN A 57 -2.80 15.08 -5.23
CA GLN A 57 -2.01 16.06 -4.47
C GLN A 57 -2.49 16.18 -3.02
N ASN A 58 -3.81 16.29 -2.83
CA ASN A 58 -4.45 16.37 -1.53
C ASN A 58 -5.03 15.01 -1.14
N LEU A 59 -4.58 14.49 0.01
CA LEU A 59 -5.12 13.27 0.61
C LEU A 59 -4.97 13.33 2.13
N TYR A 60 -5.83 12.60 2.82
CA TYR A 60 -5.74 12.41 4.26
C TYR A 60 -6.10 10.98 4.63
N VAL A 61 -5.22 10.32 5.36
CA VAL A 61 -5.40 8.95 5.84
C VAL A 61 -5.17 8.96 7.33
N ASN A 62 -6.13 8.46 8.10
CA ASN A 62 -5.91 8.26 9.53
C ASN A 62 -4.97 7.05 9.76
N PRO A 63 -4.14 7.08 10.82
CA PRO A 63 -3.30 5.94 11.21
C PRO A 63 -4.11 4.67 11.51
N ARG A 64 -3.38 3.57 11.73
CA ARG A 64 -3.88 2.18 11.79
C ARG A 64 -4.29 1.64 10.42
N LEU A 65 -3.66 2.14 9.37
CA LEU A 65 -3.78 1.61 8.02
C LEU A 65 -3.11 0.22 7.94
N VAL A 66 -3.78 -0.72 7.29
CA VAL A 66 -3.26 -2.07 7.03
C VAL A 66 -3.42 -2.41 5.55
N VAL A 67 -2.31 -2.67 4.86
CA VAL A 67 -2.32 -3.07 3.44
C VAL A 67 -1.28 -4.16 3.15
N ASP A 68 -1.46 -4.91 2.06
CA ASP A 68 -0.55 -5.99 1.70
C ASP A 68 0.73 -5.43 1.04
N TYR A 69 0.61 -4.69 -0.06
CA TYR A 69 1.75 -4.21 -0.86
C TYR A 69 1.83 -2.67 -0.94
N GLY A 70 0.69 -1.99 -0.93
CA GLY A 70 0.53 -0.56 -1.17
C GLY A 70 0.71 -0.14 -2.64
N VAL A 71 1.65 -0.75 -3.35
CA VAL A 71 2.00 -0.36 -4.73
C VAL A 71 0.88 -0.56 -5.75
N ASN A 72 -0.13 -1.38 -5.43
CA ASN A 72 -1.29 -1.62 -6.28
C ASN A 72 -2.47 -0.67 -5.98
N ILE A 73 -2.31 0.22 -5.00
CA ILE A 73 -3.34 1.18 -4.60
C ILE A 73 -3.14 2.48 -5.36
N HIS A 74 -4.22 2.94 -6.00
CA HIS A 74 -4.26 4.19 -6.76
C HIS A 74 -5.35 5.10 -6.16
N LEU A 75 -4.95 6.16 -5.48
CA LEU A 75 -5.85 7.13 -4.87
C LEU A 75 -6.10 8.33 -5.78
N GLY A 76 -7.35 8.78 -5.82
CA GLY A 76 -7.73 10.03 -6.48
C GLY A 76 -7.37 11.28 -5.68
N GLU A 77 -7.77 12.43 -6.22
CA GLU A 77 -7.67 13.73 -5.55
C GLU A 77 -8.69 13.86 -4.41
N ASN A 78 -8.31 14.54 -3.33
CA ASN A 78 -9.13 14.75 -2.13
C ASN A 78 -9.59 13.45 -1.45
N PHE A 79 -8.78 12.40 -1.53
CA PHE A 79 -9.07 11.15 -0.84
C PHE A 79 -9.03 11.33 0.67
N TYR A 80 -10.05 10.83 1.35
CA TYR A 80 -10.10 10.76 2.80
C TYR A 80 -10.37 9.32 3.24
N SER A 81 -9.61 8.85 4.22
CA SER A 81 -9.97 7.65 4.97
C SER A 81 -9.96 7.88 6.46
N ASN A 82 -10.90 7.23 7.13
CA ASN A 82 -10.97 7.22 8.57
C ASN A 82 -10.06 6.12 9.16
N TRP A 83 -10.04 6.02 10.49
CA TRP A 83 -9.19 5.05 11.21
C TRP A 83 -9.43 3.60 10.78
N ASN A 84 -8.38 2.78 10.86
CA ASN A 84 -8.43 1.33 10.63
C ASN A 84 -8.82 0.89 9.21
N LEU A 85 -8.56 1.72 8.19
CA LEU A 85 -8.70 1.28 6.79
C LEU A 85 -7.83 0.04 6.54
N THR A 86 -8.42 -1.01 5.97
CA THR A 86 -7.73 -2.25 5.59
C THR A 86 -8.00 -2.56 4.13
N MET A 87 -6.95 -2.82 3.35
CA MET A 87 -7.05 -3.14 1.92
C MET A 87 -6.13 -4.30 1.57
N LEU A 88 -6.68 -5.34 0.94
CA LEU A 88 -5.89 -6.38 0.29
C LEU A 88 -5.74 -5.96 -1.18
N ASP A 89 -4.55 -5.48 -1.54
CA ASP A 89 -4.28 -4.87 -2.84
C ASP A 89 -3.53 -5.85 -3.77
N VAL A 90 -4.23 -6.93 -4.16
CA VAL A 90 -3.76 -7.98 -5.08
C VAL A 90 -4.15 -7.71 -6.52
#